data_AF-A0A2V2LK67-F1
#
_entry.id   AF-A0A2V2LK67-F1
#
_cell.length_a   1.000
_cell.length_b   1.000
_cell.length_c   1.000
_cell.angle_alpha   90.00
_cell.angle_beta   90.00
_cell.angle_gamma   90.00
#
_symmetry.space_group_name_H-M   'P 1'
#
loop_
_entity.id
_entity.type
_entity.pdbx_description
1 polymer ?
#
loop_
_entity_poly.entity_id
_entity_poly.type
_entity_poly.pdbx_seq_one_letter_code
_entity_poly.pdbx_strand_id
1 'polypeptide(L)'
;MTRTTKWAIALLMGATIFRAQTILFLPEVQMFGGPAPDGWFGPWLSDTIIGLAVPVMLYLFWTRRSVAVWGALVAYNAVGAFDYSQGLITQAISPMPVEMASAATVYLGIGLFMVAQLVALGLLFRRDVIADFSGADVRSAPPA
;
A
#
# COMPACT_ATOMS: atom_id res chain seq x y z
N MET A 1 9.21 -19.46 -1.56
CA MET A 1 9.23 -18.22 -2.38
C MET A 1 10.59 -17.97 -3.04
N THR A 2 10.65 -17.52 -4.30
CA THR A 2 11.94 -17.15 -4.94
C THR A 2 12.52 -15.83 -4.42
N ARG A 3 13.86 -15.64 -4.51
CA ARG A 3 14.53 -14.38 -4.12
C ARG A 3 13.98 -13.18 -4.91
N THR A 4 13.73 -13.35 -6.20
CA THR A 4 13.18 -12.30 -7.07
C THR A 4 11.77 -11.90 -6.64
N THR A 5 10.88 -12.87 -6.39
CA THR A 5 9.51 -12.60 -5.90
C THR A 5 9.55 -11.89 -4.55
N LYS A 6 10.44 -12.31 -3.64
CA LYS A 6 10.60 -11.68 -2.33
C LYS A 6 10.97 -10.21 -2.45
N TRP A 7 11.96 -9.89 -3.30
CA TRP A 7 12.36 -8.50 -3.53
C TRP A 7 11.29 -7.69 -4.25
N ALA A 8 10.61 -8.28 -5.24
CA ALA A 8 9.52 -7.59 -5.95
C ALA A 8 8.42 -7.16 -4.98
N ILE A 9 7.94 -8.05 -4.11
CA ILE A 9 6.94 -7.71 -3.09
C ILE A 9 7.46 -6.60 -2.17
N ALA A 10 8.68 -6.74 -1.65
CA ALA A 10 9.25 -5.75 -0.74
C ALA A 10 9.43 -4.36 -1.38
N LEU A 11 9.86 -4.29 -2.64
CA LEU A 11 10.04 -3.03 -3.35
C LEU A 11 8.71 -2.39 -3.71
N LEU A 12 7.74 -3.17 -4.19
CA LEU A 12 6.39 -2.67 -4.52
C LEU A 12 5.68 -2.15 -3.27
N MET A 13 5.72 -2.89 -2.17
CA MET A 13 5.20 -2.43 -0.88
C MET A 13 6.01 -1.22 -0.36
N GLY A 14 7.33 -1.28 -0.45
CA GLY A 14 8.22 -0.22 0.04
C GLY A 14 8.02 1.11 -0.68
N ALA A 15 7.79 1.09 -1.99
CA ALA A 15 7.48 2.28 -2.77
C ALA A 15 6.25 3.03 -2.24
N THR A 16 5.30 2.33 -1.61
CA THR A 16 4.09 2.96 -1.09
C THR A 16 4.36 3.83 0.14
N ILE A 17 5.56 3.80 0.74
CA ILE A 17 5.94 4.68 1.87
C ILE A 17 5.79 6.17 1.54
N PHE A 18 5.91 6.55 0.27
CA PHE A 18 5.76 7.94 -0.17
C PHE A 18 4.37 8.50 0.16
N ARG A 19 3.36 7.67 0.34
CA ARG A 19 2.03 8.14 0.75
C ARG A 19 2.02 8.74 2.17
N ALA A 20 3.02 8.42 3.01
CA ALA A 20 3.17 9.04 4.33
C ALA A 20 3.37 10.56 4.27
N GLN A 21 3.87 11.10 3.14
CA GLN A 21 4.10 12.53 2.98
C GLN A 21 2.81 13.37 2.99
N THR A 22 1.65 12.73 2.79
CA THR A 22 0.35 13.40 2.78
C THR A 22 0.00 14.06 4.11
N ILE A 23 0.67 13.68 5.20
CA ILE A 23 0.59 14.38 6.49
C ILE A 23 0.93 15.86 6.36
N LEU A 24 1.81 16.22 5.43
CA LEU A 24 2.21 17.61 5.17
C LEU A 24 1.11 18.40 4.47
N PHE A 25 0.17 17.73 3.81
CA PHE A 25 -0.95 18.36 3.11
C PHE A 25 -2.21 18.43 3.97
N LEU A 26 -2.28 17.72 5.10
CA LEU A 26 -3.44 17.75 5.98
C LEU A 26 -3.83 19.17 6.40
N PRO A 27 -2.92 20.10 6.78
CA PRO A 27 -3.30 21.48 7.10
C PRO A 27 -3.89 22.27 5.92
N GLU A 28 -3.68 21.82 4.69
CA GLU A 28 -4.12 22.51 3.47
C GLU A 28 -5.60 22.26 3.12
N VAL A 29 -6.32 21.42 3.88
CA VAL A 29 -7.77 21.23 3.65
C VAL A 29 -8.58 22.45 4.11
N GLN A 30 -9.70 22.71 3.42
CA GLN A 30 -10.57 23.88 3.64
C GLN A 30 -11.07 24.03 5.08
N MET A 31 -11.40 22.93 5.77
CA MET A 31 -11.83 22.96 7.17
C MET A 31 -10.74 23.43 8.13
N PHE A 32 -9.47 23.45 7.70
CA PHE A 32 -8.35 24.06 8.43
C PHE A 32 -7.90 25.39 7.82
N GLY A 33 -8.63 25.92 6.84
CA GLY A 33 -8.38 27.22 6.21
C GLY A 33 -7.49 27.17 4.96
N GLY A 34 -7.14 25.97 4.47
CA GLY A 34 -6.33 25.80 3.27
C GLY A 34 -7.13 25.73 1.96
N PRO A 35 -6.44 25.65 0.81
CA PRO A 35 -7.07 25.67 -0.52
C PRO A 35 -7.62 24.32 -0.99
N ALA A 36 -7.22 23.19 -0.39
CA ALA A 36 -7.62 21.85 -0.84
C ALA A 36 -9.04 21.49 -0.37
N PRO A 37 -9.87 20.86 -1.21
CA PRO A 37 -11.22 20.43 -0.81
C PRO A 37 -11.22 19.49 0.40
N ASP A 38 -12.22 19.63 1.28
CA ASP A 38 -12.37 18.78 2.47
C ASP A 38 -12.47 17.28 2.18
N GLY A 39 -12.90 16.92 0.96
CA GLY A 39 -12.91 15.53 0.49
C GLY A 39 -11.55 14.85 0.55
N TRP A 40 -10.44 15.60 0.52
CA TRP A 40 -9.08 15.06 0.61
C TRP A 40 -8.65 14.65 2.01
N PHE A 41 -9.36 15.08 3.05
CA PHE A 41 -9.00 14.74 4.43
C PHE A 41 -8.96 13.24 4.67
N GLY A 42 -9.98 12.52 4.21
CA GLY A 42 -10.06 11.06 4.33
C GLY A 42 -8.85 10.38 3.69
N PRO A 43 -8.68 10.50 2.35
CA PRO A 43 -7.55 9.91 1.64
C PRO A 43 -6.17 10.28 2.19
N TRP A 44 -5.92 11.56 2.54
CA TRP A 44 -4.61 11.96 3.08
C TRP A 44 -4.35 11.43 4.49
N LEU A 45 -5.37 11.35 5.33
CA LEU A 45 -5.22 10.79 6.67
C LEU A 45 -4.94 9.29 6.60
N SER A 46 -5.69 8.54 5.79
CA SER A 46 -5.47 7.11 5.60
C SER A 46 -4.15 6.83 4.89
N ASP A 47 -3.78 7.61 3.86
CA ASP A 47 -2.46 7.57 3.23
C ASP A 47 -1.37 7.71 4.30
N THR A 48 -1.46 8.73 5.16
CA THR A 48 -0.48 8.94 6.24
C THR A 48 -0.33 7.68 7.11
N ILE A 49 -1.44 7.13 7.60
CA ILE A 49 -1.46 5.96 8.49
C ILE A 49 -0.87 4.73 7.78
N ILE A 50 -1.31 4.45 6.55
CA ILE A 50 -0.89 3.28 5.78
C ILE A 50 0.59 3.40 5.41
N GLY A 51 1.03 4.58 4.97
CA GLY A 51 2.43 4.86 4.64
C GLY A 51 3.37 4.67 5.84
N LEU A 52 2.97 5.14 7.02
CA LEU A 52 3.71 4.93 8.26
C LEU A 52 3.72 3.47 8.73
N ALA A 53 2.74 2.66 8.32
CA ALA A 53 2.71 1.22 8.62
C ALA A 53 3.65 0.39 7.71
N VAL A 54 4.09 0.91 6.56
CA VAL A 54 4.97 0.21 5.62
C VAL A 54 6.19 -0.43 6.28
N PRO A 55 6.99 0.27 7.13
CA PRO A 55 8.18 -0.32 7.74
C PRO A 55 7.87 -1.53 8.62
N VAL A 56 6.76 -1.49 9.35
CA VAL A 56 6.29 -2.60 10.18
C VAL A 56 5.90 -3.79 9.32
N MET A 57 5.16 -3.55 8.24
CA MET A 57 4.74 -4.61 7.32
C MET A 57 5.94 -5.24 6.59
N LEU A 58 6.92 -4.44 6.18
CA LEU A 58 8.17 -4.93 5.60
C LEU A 58 8.99 -5.74 6.60
N TYR A 59 9.07 -5.29 7.85
CA TYR A 59 9.74 -6.05 8.91
C TYR A 59 9.09 -7.42 9.12
N LEU A 60 7.76 -7.47 9.23
CA LEU A 60 7.02 -8.73 9.35
C LEU A 60 7.21 -9.62 8.12
N PHE A 61 7.10 -9.05 6.92
CA PHE A 61 7.36 -9.75 5.66
C PHE A 61 8.77 -10.31 5.60
N TRP A 62 9.78 -9.64 6.16
CA TRP A 62 11.15 -10.13 6.09
C TRP A 62 11.46 -11.22 7.11
N THR A 63 10.93 -11.08 8.33
CA THR A 63 11.39 -11.83 9.52
C THR A 63 10.45 -12.95 9.97
N ARG A 64 9.17 -12.93 9.61
CA ARG A 64 8.17 -13.88 10.13
C ARG A 64 7.52 -14.69 9.02
N ARG A 65 7.37 -16.00 9.24
CA ARG A 65 6.70 -16.92 8.32
C ARG A 65 5.56 -17.62 9.04
N SER A 66 4.37 -17.05 8.91
CA SER A 66 3.14 -17.64 9.42
C SER A 66 1.95 -17.22 8.56
N VAL A 67 0.90 -18.04 8.55
CA VAL A 67 -0.37 -17.73 7.85
C VAL A 67 -0.98 -16.42 8.35
N ALA A 68 -0.85 -16.12 9.64
CA ALA A 68 -1.32 -14.86 10.22
C ALA A 68 -0.59 -13.64 9.62
N VAL A 69 0.74 -13.72 9.45
CA VAL A 69 1.52 -12.64 8.82
C VAL A 69 1.16 -12.50 7.36
N TRP A 70 1.00 -13.61 6.63
CA TRP A 70 0.50 -13.56 5.25
C TRP A 70 -0.87 -12.87 5.16
N GLY A 71 -1.81 -13.22 6.03
CA GLY A 71 -3.13 -12.59 6.09
C GLY A 71 -3.06 -11.09 6.39
N ALA A 72 -2.19 -10.68 7.31
CA ALA A 72 -1.96 -9.26 7.61
C ALA A 72 -1.39 -8.51 6.39
N LEU A 73 -0.45 -9.11 5.65
CA LEU A 73 0.10 -8.52 4.43
C LEU A 73 -0.95 -8.41 3.31
N VAL A 74 -1.79 -9.43 3.15
CA VAL A 74 -2.91 -9.41 2.20
C VAL A 74 -3.88 -8.28 2.55
N ALA A 75 -4.31 -8.21 3.81
CA ALA A 75 -5.23 -7.17 4.28
C ALA A 75 -4.62 -5.77 4.10
N TYR A 76 -3.35 -5.58 4.47
CA TYR A 76 -2.63 -4.33 4.30
C TYR A 76 -2.61 -3.88 2.82
N ASN A 77 -2.23 -4.76 1.90
CA ASN A 77 -2.17 -4.41 0.48
C ASN A 77 -3.56 -4.18 -0.13
N ALA A 78 -4.58 -4.93 0.30
CA ALA A 78 -5.96 -4.76 -0.15
C ALA A 78 -6.54 -3.42 0.32
N VAL A 79 -6.38 -3.09 1.61
CA VAL A 79 -6.78 -1.79 2.18
C VAL A 79 -6.02 -0.66 1.50
N GLY A 80 -4.71 -0.81 1.28
CA GLY A 80 -3.91 0.20 0.58
C GLY A 80 -4.37 0.46 -0.86
N ALA A 81 -4.78 -0.58 -1.59
CA ALA A 81 -5.30 -0.44 -2.95
C ALA A 81 -6.71 0.19 -2.97
N PHE A 82 -7.56 -0.19 -2.01
CA PHE A 82 -8.86 0.44 -1.83
C PHE A 82 -8.72 1.92 -1.49
N ASP A 83 -7.77 2.28 -0.64
CA ASP A 83 -7.49 3.65 -0.26
C ASP A 83 -7.07 4.52 -1.47
N TYR A 84 -6.19 4.00 -2.33
CA TYR A 84 -5.88 4.69 -3.60
C TYR A 84 -7.12 4.87 -4.50
N SER A 85 -8.04 3.89 -4.54
CA SER A 85 -9.30 4.06 -5.27
C SER A 85 -10.16 5.20 -4.69
N GLN A 86 -10.15 5.39 -3.36
CA GLN A 86 -10.83 6.52 -2.72
C GLN A 86 -10.17 7.84 -3.12
N GLY A 87 -8.84 7.88 -3.22
CA GLY A 87 -8.12 9.03 -3.76
C GLY A 87 -8.51 9.37 -5.21
N LEU A 88 -8.65 8.36 -6.09
CA LEU A 88 -9.11 8.56 -7.48
C LEU A 88 -10.54 9.09 -7.53
N ILE A 89 -11.45 8.51 -6.72
CA ILE A 89 -12.83 8.98 -6.62
C ILE A 89 -12.86 10.42 -6.12
N THR A 90 -12.09 10.73 -5.09
CA THR A 90 -11.97 12.07 -4.51
C THR A 90 -11.48 13.07 -5.56
N GLN A 91 -10.43 12.75 -6.31
CA GLN A 91 -9.96 13.61 -7.40
C GLN A 91 -11.02 13.83 -8.49
N ALA A 92 -11.90 12.86 -8.75
CA ALA A 92 -12.96 12.98 -9.74
C ALA A 92 -14.14 13.87 -9.26
N ILE A 93 -14.49 13.82 -7.97
CA ILE A 93 -15.64 14.54 -7.40
C ILE A 93 -15.26 15.88 -6.74
N SER A 94 -14.01 16.01 -6.30
CA SER A 94 -13.47 17.14 -5.52
C SER A 94 -12.00 17.33 -5.89
N PRO A 95 -11.72 17.76 -7.14
CA PRO A 95 -10.35 17.84 -7.65
C PRO A 95 -9.50 18.82 -6.85
N MET A 96 -8.22 18.50 -6.68
CA MET A 96 -7.27 19.47 -6.12
C MET A 96 -7.16 20.74 -6.99
N PRO A 97 -6.88 21.91 -6.38
CA PRO A 97 -6.52 23.12 -7.11
C PRO A 97 -5.27 22.89 -7.96
N VAL A 98 -5.25 23.47 -9.16
CA VAL A 98 -4.13 23.30 -10.12
C VAL A 98 -2.82 23.90 -9.60
N GLU A 99 -2.92 24.89 -8.73
CA GLU A 99 -1.81 25.55 -8.04
C GLU A 99 -1.07 24.59 -7.10
N MET A 100 -1.76 23.57 -6.57
CA MET A 100 -1.16 22.52 -5.74
C MET A 100 -0.60 21.39 -6.59
N ALA A 101 -1.43 20.85 -7.50
CA ALA A 101 -1.02 19.75 -8.38
C ALA A 101 -1.90 19.70 -9.63
N SER A 102 -1.29 19.43 -10.79
CA SER A 102 -2.06 19.18 -12.00
C SER A 102 -2.89 17.89 -11.85
N ALA A 103 -4.09 17.85 -12.44
CA ALA A 103 -4.93 16.66 -12.42
C ALA A 103 -4.20 15.43 -12.98
N ALA A 104 -3.39 15.60 -14.03
CA ALA A 104 -2.58 14.53 -14.59
C ALA A 104 -1.59 13.96 -13.57
N THR A 105 -0.90 14.83 -12.82
CA THR A 105 0.02 14.42 -11.75
C THR A 105 -0.69 13.63 -10.67
N VAL A 106 -1.87 14.09 -10.22
CA VAL A 106 -2.65 13.41 -9.18
C VAL A 106 -3.11 12.02 -9.65
N TYR A 107 -3.75 11.94 -10.82
CA TYR A 107 -4.22 10.65 -11.35
C TYR A 107 -3.08 9.67 -11.61
N LEU A 108 -1.96 10.13 -12.19
CA LEU A 108 -0.81 9.28 -12.44
C LEU A 108 -0.15 8.81 -11.15
N GLY A 109 0.03 9.70 -10.17
CA GLY A 109 0.62 9.35 -8.87
C GLY A 109 -0.21 8.28 -8.17
N ILE A 110 -1.50 8.54 -7.98
CA ILE A 110 -2.41 7.60 -7.31
C ILE A 110 -2.52 6.29 -8.10
N GLY A 111 -2.72 6.36 -9.41
CA GLY A 111 -2.86 5.18 -10.27
C GLY A 111 -1.62 4.29 -10.29
N LEU A 112 -0.43 4.88 -10.36
CA LEU A 112 0.84 4.14 -10.36
C LEU A 112 1.02 3.35 -9.07
N PHE A 113 0.81 3.99 -7.91
CA PHE A 113 0.96 3.30 -6.63
C PHE A 113 -0.17 2.30 -6.35
N MET A 114 -1.39 2.56 -6.83
CA MET A 114 -2.48 1.58 -6.81
C MET A 114 -2.08 0.31 -7.57
N VAL A 115 -1.55 0.46 -8.78
CA VAL A 115 -1.06 -0.69 -9.58
C VAL A 115 0.06 -1.40 -8.83
N ALA A 116 1.03 -0.68 -8.26
CA ALA A 116 2.10 -1.29 -7.48
C ALA A 116 1.57 -2.13 -6.30
N GLN A 117 0.59 -1.60 -5.56
CA GLN A 117 -0.05 -2.29 -4.44
C GLN A 117 -0.85 -3.52 -4.89
N LEU A 118 -1.57 -3.43 -6.01
CA LEU A 118 -2.32 -4.55 -6.59
C LEU A 118 -1.39 -5.65 -7.10
N VAL A 119 -0.25 -5.30 -7.69
CA VAL A 119 0.76 -6.28 -8.11
C VAL A 119 1.37 -6.97 -6.88
N ALA A 120 1.72 -6.21 -5.82
CA ALA A 120 2.19 -6.81 -4.57
C ALA A 120 1.15 -7.76 -3.96
N LEU A 121 -0.13 -7.36 -3.93
CA LEU A 121 -1.24 -8.20 -3.49
C LEU A 121 -1.34 -9.49 -4.32
N GLY A 122 -1.32 -9.39 -5.65
CA GLY A 122 -1.36 -10.55 -6.53
C GLY A 122 -0.17 -11.50 -6.32
N LEU A 123 1.02 -10.97 -6.08
CA LEU A 123 2.20 -11.77 -5.77
C LEU A 123 2.07 -12.53 -4.44
N LEU A 124 1.39 -11.97 -3.43
CA LEU A 124 1.13 -12.67 -2.16
C LEU A 124 0.24 -13.92 -2.32
N PHE A 125 -0.55 -14.00 -3.39
CA PHE A 125 -1.38 -15.17 -3.71
C PHE A 125 -0.67 -16.23 -4.57
N ARG A 126 0.61 -16.02 -4.93
CA ARG A 126 1.38 -17.06 -5.62
C ARG A 126 1.54 -18.28 -4.71
N ARG A 127 1.42 -19.48 -5.29
CA ARG A 127 1.55 -20.76 -4.59
C ARG A 127 2.86 -20.86 -3.79
N ASP A 128 3.98 -20.41 -4.38
CA ASP A 128 5.30 -20.45 -3.74
C ASP A 128 5.46 -19.46 -2.58
N VAL A 129 4.63 -18.42 -2.53
CA VAL A 129 4.57 -17.46 -1.41
C VAL A 129 3.67 -18.01 -0.30
N ILE A 130 2.49 -18.52 -0.65
CA ILE A 130 1.58 -19.15 0.32
C ILE A 130 2.27 -20.33 1.03
N ALA A 131 2.98 -21.19 0.29
CA ALA A 131 3.73 -22.31 0.86
C ALA A 131 4.80 -21.85 1.87
N ASP A 132 5.52 -20.77 1.55
CA ASP A 132 6.55 -20.16 2.41
C ASP A 132 5.98 -19.67 3.75
N PHE A 133 4.78 -19.09 3.72
CA PHE A 133 4.09 -18.60 4.94
C PHE A 133 3.30 -19.68 5.68
N SER A 134 2.88 -20.75 4.99
CA SER A 134 2.09 -21.85 5.58
C SER A 134 2.96 -22.96 6.19
N GLY A 135 4.26 -22.99 5.89
CA GLY A 135 5.17 -24.04 6.37
C GLY A 135 4.95 -25.40 5.71
N ALA A 136 4.26 -25.43 4.56
CA ALA A 136 3.89 -26.66 3.86
C ALA A 136 5.10 -27.45 3.29
N ASP A 137 6.25 -26.80 3.10
CA ASP A 137 7.47 -27.43 2.57
C ASP A 137 8.37 -28.10 3.63
N VAL A 138 8.07 -27.96 4.93
CA VAL A 138 8.96 -28.49 6.01
C VAL A 138 8.50 -29.86 6.55
N ARG A 139 7.27 -30.30 6.26
CA ARG A 139 6.67 -31.51 6.89
C ARG A 139 6.64 -32.76 6.00
N SER A 140 7.27 -32.76 4.83
CA SER A 140 7.27 -33.90 3.90
C SER A 140 8.62 -34.59 3.71
N ALA A 141 9.68 -34.18 4.42
CA ALA A 141 10.96 -34.90 4.41
C ALA A 141 10.95 -36.02 5.47
N PRO A 142 11.09 -37.31 5.07
CA PRO A 142 11.26 -38.39 6.04
C PRO A 142 12.61 -38.25 6.76
N PRO A 143 12.73 -38.69 8.02
CA PRO A 143 14.03 -38.78 8.69
C PRO A 143 14.96 -39.73 7.91
N ALA A 144 16.19 -39.28 7.68
CA ALA A 144 17.29 -40.09 7.16
C ALA A 144 17.87 -41.01 8.24
#